data_AF-A0A6L9EG90-F1
#
_entry.id   AF-A0A6L9EG90-F1
#
_cell.length_a   1.000
_cell.length_b   1.000
_cell.length_c   1.000
_cell.angle_alpha   90.00
_cell.angle_beta   90.00
_cell.angle_gamma   90.00
#
_symmetry.space_group_name_H-M   'P 1'
#
loop_
_entity.id
_entity.type
_entity.pdbx_description
1 polymer ?
#
loop_
_entity_poly.entity_id
_entity_poly.type
_entity_poly.pdbx_seq_one_letter_code
_entity_poly.pdbx_strand_id
1 'polypeptide(L)'
;MDVIRPIKILKKIRLVLVFFCFAVFFWSCQSAIEPKNIEVLYKEGKAVAVSFNSGAGPEQLGIFLEGEKRFPVLGDLTKSRGKHTFTPVVPFSKNQTYEIRYLGETLESFTIRSEENELAPEILNIYPTRDTVPENLLKMYLVFSQPMQQVGNALDFVRVFDETKQKEVKVFLELESELWNAEHNRLTLWLDPGRIKTDLIPNREQGLPIKQGHRYRLEIDQGWRDANGNALKESVSKRFYVGSRDVGKPNPKGWEILLPKSGSKGVLKLNFGEPLDAILAKESIAVYSDSGEPIEGELDLISKEKGIKIIPVNNWKKGKYKLLINSRLEDLSGNNLNRLFDRDVDETVSDPSPEKVHKISFRIE
;
A
#
# COMPACT_ATOMS: atom_id res chain seq x y z
N MET A 1 -6.04 84.35 54.46
CA MET A 1 -6.45 83.20 53.64
C MET A 1 -5.72 83.33 52.32
N ASP A 2 -4.73 82.48 52.05
CA ASP A 2 -4.75 81.64 50.85
C ASP A 2 -3.51 80.75 50.78
N VAL A 3 -3.77 79.51 50.40
CA VAL A 3 -2.93 78.32 50.61
C VAL A 3 -2.20 77.97 49.31
N ILE A 4 -0.89 77.82 49.39
CA ILE A 4 -0.02 77.35 48.31
C ILE A 4 -0.28 75.85 48.06
N ARG A 5 -0.67 75.48 46.81
CA ARG A 5 -0.78 74.08 46.36
C ARG A 5 0.43 73.68 45.49
N PRO A 6 1.02 72.48 45.69
CA PRO A 6 2.16 72.03 44.89
C PRO A 6 1.74 71.28 43.61
N ILE A 7 2.69 71.28 42.67
CA ILE A 7 2.64 70.90 41.25
C ILE A 7 2.40 69.39 41.03
N LYS A 8 1.40 69.05 40.20
CA LYS A 8 0.97 67.67 39.81
C LYS A 8 1.60 67.19 38.47
N ILE A 9 2.86 67.50 38.17
CA ILE A 9 3.45 67.20 36.84
C ILE A 9 4.30 65.91 36.82
N LEU A 10 4.88 65.46 37.94
CA LEU A 10 5.76 64.27 37.95
C LEU A 10 5.05 62.90 37.81
N LYS A 11 3.74 62.80 38.08
CA LYS A 11 3.03 61.50 38.04
C LYS A 11 2.63 61.04 36.63
N LYS A 12 2.42 61.95 35.67
CA LYS A 12 2.00 61.60 34.30
C LYS A 12 3.14 61.01 33.46
N ILE A 13 4.39 61.47 33.66
CA ILE A 13 5.56 60.99 32.91
C ILE A 13 5.95 59.57 33.34
N ARG A 14 5.87 59.24 34.64
CA ARG A 14 6.12 57.87 35.14
C ARG A 14 5.09 56.85 34.63
N LEU A 15 3.82 57.24 34.44
CA LEU A 15 2.79 56.31 33.97
C LEU A 15 2.95 55.98 32.47
N VAL A 16 3.35 56.95 31.65
CA VAL A 16 3.61 56.75 30.21
C VAL A 16 4.88 55.94 29.97
N LEU A 17 5.95 56.14 30.76
CA LEU A 17 7.17 55.33 30.68
C LEU A 17 6.94 53.87 31.10
N VAL A 18 6.11 53.61 32.11
CA VAL A 18 5.76 52.25 32.52
C VAL A 18 4.93 51.54 31.45
N PHE A 19 3.97 52.24 30.82
CA PHE A 19 3.17 51.66 29.73
C PHE A 19 4.01 51.41 28.45
N PHE A 20 4.95 52.29 28.13
CA PHE A 20 5.87 52.12 27.01
C PHE A 20 6.89 51.00 27.27
N CYS A 21 7.43 50.88 28.49
CA CYS A 21 8.28 49.76 28.87
C CYS A 21 7.51 48.43 28.84
N PHE A 22 6.26 48.37 29.32
CA PHE A 22 5.46 47.14 29.23
C PHE A 22 5.17 46.77 27.78
N ALA A 23 4.80 47.71 26.91
CA ALA A 23 4.57 47.42 25.49
C ALA A 23 5.85 46.91 24.78
N VAL A 24 7.03 47.52 25.06
CA VAL A 24 8.31 47.10 24.46
C VAL A 24 8.80 45.75 25.02
N PHE A 25 8.59 45.46 26.31
CA PHE A 25 8.95 44.17 26.91
C PHE A 25 8.03 43.03 26.43
N PHE A 26 6.72 43.27 26.28
CA PHE A 26 5.82 42.27 25.73
C PHE A 26 6.08 42.01 24.24
N TRP A 27 6.39 43.04 23.45
CA TRP A 27 6.71 42.88 22.03
C TRP A 27 8.06 42.17 21.80
N SER A 28 9.06 42.43 22.65
CA SER A 28 10.35 41.74 22.62
C SER A 28 10.26 40.27 23.04
N CYS A 29 9.31 39.90 23.90
CA CYS A 29 9.11 38.49 24.30
C CYS A 29 8.38 37.70 23.21
N GLN A 30 7.37 38.27 22.55
CA GLN A 30 6.66 37.59 21.46
C GLN A 30 7.56 37.34 20.24
N SER A 31 8.36 38.33 19.85
CA SER A 31 9.29 38.21 18.72
C SER A 31 10.49 37.28 18.99
N ALA A 32 10.68 36.86 20.25
CA ALA A 32 11.63 35.81 20.61
C ALA A 32 11.04 34.40 20.41
N ILE A 33 9.72 34.21 20.49
CA ILE A 33 9.06 32.90 20.39
C ILE A 33 8.85 32.46 18.94
N GLU A 34 8.61 33.40 18.02
CA GLU A 34 8.38 33.09 16.61
C GLU A 34 9.55 32.32 15.96
N PRO A 35 9.27 31.20 15.27
CA PRO A 35 10.27 30.43 14.54
C PRO A 35 10.88 31.25 13.41
N LYS A 36 12.20 31.28 13.33
CA LYS A 36 12.95 31.95 12.25
C LYS A 36 13.92 30.99 11.59
N ASN A 37 14.27 31.23 10.33
CA ASN A 37 15.21 30.41 9.56
C ASN A 37 14.82 28.93 9.54
N ILE A 38 13.59 28.64 9.12
CA ILE A 38 13.10 27.27 8.99
C ILE A 38 13.81 26.61 7.81
N GLU A 39 14.55 25.55 8.10
CA GLU A 39 15.34 24.78 7.14
C GLU A 39 14.96 23.31 7.25
N VAL A 40 14.53 22.71 6.14
CA VAL A 40 14.28 21.26 6.04
C VAL A 40 15.57 20.55 5.64
N LEU A 41 15.95 19.52 6.37
CA LEU A 41 17.11 18.68 6.08
C LEU A 41 16.69 17.45 5.31
N TYR A 42 17.35 17.20 4.18
CA TYR A 42 17.12 16.05 3.33
C TYR A 42 18.25 15.04 3.41
N LYS A 43 17.93 13.75 3.43
CA LYS A 43 18.87 12.65 3.27
C LYS A 43 18.29 11.65 2.28
N GLU A 44 19.03 11.35 1.21
CA GLU A 44 18.59 10.44 0.13
C GLU A 44 17.19 10.82 -0.41
N GLY A 45 16.96 12.12 -0.61
CA GLY A 45 15.69 12.65 -1.14
C GLY A 45 14.51 12.64 -0.16
N LYS A 46 14.69 12.21 1.10
CA LYS A 46 13.66 12.23 2.15
C LYS A 46 13.88 13.41 3.11
N ALA A 47 12.82 14.12 3.48
CA ALA A 47 12.86 15.20 4.47
C ALA A 47 12.96 14.62 5.89
N VAL A 48 14.17 14.46 6.40
CA VAL A 48 14.44 13.71 7.64
C VAL A 48 14.44 14.57 8.90
N ALA A 49 14.48 15.89 8.78
CA ALA A 49 14.37 16.79 9.93
C ALA A 49 13.97 18.20 9.49
N VAL A 50 13.47 19.01 10.42
CA VAL A 50 13.30 20.46 10.28
C VAL A 50 14.07 21.16 11.38
N SER A 51 14.72 22.26 11.05
CA SER A 51 15.45 23.08 12.02
C SER A 51 15.06 24.54 11.92
N PHE A 52 15.00 25.24 13.07
CA PHE A 52 14.55 26.62 13.15
C PHE A 52 15.05 27.27 14.45
N ASN A 53 15.14 28.59 14.48
CA ASN A 53 15.51 29.35 15.67
C ASN A 53 14.26 29.81 16.41
N SER A 54 14.21 29.61 17.73
CA SER A 54 13.15 30.13 18.60
C SER A 54 13.63 30.25 20.05
N GLY A 55 13.05 31.19 20.78
CA GLY A 55 13.21 31.40 22.20
C GLY A 55 12.40 30.41 23.06
N ALA A 56 11.39 29.74 22.49
CA ALA A 56 10.54 28.79 23.21
C ALA A 56 11.31 27.56 23.71
N GLY A 57 10.84 26.96 24.81
CA GLY A 57 11.33 25.65 25.28
C GLY A 57 10.89 24.53 24.31
N PRO A 58 11.72 23.50 24.06
CA PRO A 58 11.34 22.39 23.17
C PRO A 58 10.05 21.68 23.63
N GLU A 59 9.81 21.56 24.94
CA GLU A 59 8.60 20.96 25.52
C GLU A 59 7.31 21.76 25.27
N GLN A 60 7.42 23.01 24.84
CA GLN A 60 6.28 23.90 24.57
C GLN A 60 5.88 23.91 23.10
N LEU A 61 6.70 23.28 22.25
CA LEU A 61 6.54 23.25 20.81
C LEU A 61 6.07 21.87 20.34
N GLY A 62 5.24 21.85 19.31
CA GLY A 62 4.87 20.64 18.60
C GLY A 62 4.85 20.87 17.10
N ILE A 63 5.18 19.84 16.33
CA ILE A 63 5.05 19.85 14.87
C ILE A 63 3.77 19.10 14.51
N PHE A 64 2.92 19.68 13.69
CA PHE A 64 1.63 19.10 13.29
C PHE A 64 1.53 19.05 11.78
N LEU A 65 0.82 18.08 11.23
CA LEU A 65 0.36 18.14 9.84
C LEU A 65 -0.75 19.20 9.75
N GLU A 66 -0.74 20.03 8.70
CA GLU A 66 -1.80 21.02 8.47
C GLU A 66 -3.19 20.35 8.51
N GLY A 67 -4.11 20.92 9.29
CA GLY A 67 -5.45 20.36 9.51
C GLY A 67 -5.57 19.30 10.62
N GLU A 68 -4.48 18.66 11.05
CA GLU A 68 -4.47 17.75 12.21
C GLU A 68 -4.54 18.57 13.52
N LYS A 69 -5.42 18.20 14.44
CA LYS A 69 -5.73 18.97 15.66
C LYS A 69 -5.35 18.24 16.95
N ARG A 70 -5.31 16.91 16.93
CA ARG A 70 -5.16 16.08 18.13
C ARG A 70 -3.73 15.68 18.39
N PHE A 71 -3.02 15.22 17.36
CA PHE A 71 -1.73 14.55 17.57
C PHE A 71 -0.61 15.27 16.83
N PRO A 72 0.49 15.64 17.52
CA PRO A 72 1.69 16.10 16.84
C PRO A 72 2.34 14.94 16.07
N VAL A 73 3.12 15.28 15.06
CA VAL A 73 4.06 14.37 14.42
C VAL A 73 4.98 13.81 15.51
N LEU A 74 5.10 12.48 15.58
CA LEU A 74 5.98 11.82 16.53
C LEU A 74 7.44 12.01 16.12
N GLY A 75 8.27 12.43 17.06
CA GLY A 75 9.69 12.68 16.83
C GLY A 75 10.39 13.29 18.03
N ASP A 76 11.69 13.52 17.89
CA ASP A 76 12.54 14.13 18.90
C ASP A 76 12.78 15.60 18.56
N LEU A 77 12.45 16.50 19.50
CA LEU A 77 12.77 17.92 19.41
C LEU A 77 13.93 18.26 20.35
N THR A 78 15.06 18.66 19.78
CA THR A 78 16.24 19.09 20.55
C THR A 78 16.52 20.56 20.35
N LYS A 79 17.13 21.23 21.35
CA LYS A 79 17.55 22.63 21.27
C LYS A 79 19.04 22.75 21.58
N SER A 80 19.80 23.38 20.69
CA SER A 80 21.22 23.67 20.89
C SER A 80 21.55 25.07 20.38
N ARG A 81 22.18 25.91 21.23
CA ARG A 81 22.57 27.29 20.90
C ARG A 81 21.45 28.14 20.26
N GLY A 82 20.21 27.95 20.71
CA GLY A 82 19.03 28.68 20.21
C GLY A 82 18.40 28.11 18.93
N LYS A 83 19.00 27.09 18.32
CA LYS A 83 18.46 26.35 17.17
C LYS A 83 17.76 25.09 17.65
N HIS A 84 16.50 24.93 17.26
CA HIS A 84 15.73 23.71 17.42
C HIS A 84 15.95 22.80 16.21
N THR A 85 16.01 21.50 16.45
CA THR A 85 16.00 20.46 15.41
C THR A 85 14.97 19.41 15.81
N PHE A 86 13.96 19.25 14.97
CA PHE A 86 12.97 18.20 15.08
C PHE A 86 13.27 17.07 14.10
N THR A 87 13.38 15.85 14.60
CA THR A 87 13.58 14.63 13.80
C THR A 87 12.36 13.72 13.98
N PRO A 88 11.48 13.58 12.99
CA PRO A 88 10.34 12.69 13.09
C PRO A 88 10.78 11.21 13.06
N VAL A 89 9.96 10.33 13.66
CA VAL A 89 10.15 8.88 13.60
C VAL A 89 10.06 8.37 12.16
N VAL A 90 9.18 8.98 11.36
CA VAL A 90 9.02 8.74 9.92
C VAL A 90 9.31 10.06 9.19
N PRO A 91 10.17 10.08 8.15
CA PRO A 91 10.46 11.30 7.38
C PRO A 91 9.19 12.03 6.92
N PHE A 92 9.25 13.36 6.87
CA PHE A 92 8.11 14.16 6.42
C PHE A 92 7.71 13.82 4.98
N SER A 93 6.41 13.75 4.73
CA SER A 93 5.86 13.51 3.40
C SER A 93 6.02 14.73 2.51
N LYS A 94 6.33 14.53 1.23
CA LYS A 94 6.44 15.60 0.25
C LYS A 94 5.07 16.17 -0.08
N ASN A 95 5.05 17.40 -0.57
CA ASN A 95 3.86 18.17 -0.90
C ASN A 95 2.85 18.33 0.25
N GLN A 96 3.30 18.13 1.50
CA GLN A 96 2.53 18.40 2.71
C GLN A 96 3.05 19.66 3.41
N THR A 97 2.12 20.39 4.01
CA THR A 97 2.40 21.54 4.88
C THR A 97 2.33 21.08 6.33
N TYR A 98 3.33 21.45 7.11
CA TYR A 98 3.40 21.20 8.54
C TYR A 98 3.42 22.53 9.29
N GLU A 99 2.87 22.51 10.49
CA GLU A 99 2.73 23.66 11.37
C GLU A 99 3.61 23.48 12.61
N ILE A 100 4.40 24.50 12.93
CA ILE A 100 5.07 24.63 14.22
C ILE A 100 4.08 25.31 15.15
N ARG A 101 3.64 24.60 16.20
CA ARG A 101 2.68 25.13 17.18
C ARG A 101 3.33 25.36 18.54
N TYR A 102 2.91 26.42 19.22
CA TYR A 102 3.25 26.72 20.61
C TYR A 102 2.01 26.71 21.47
N LEU A 103 1.96 25.82 22.46
CA LEU A 103 0.79 25.64 23.34
C LEU A 103 -0.54 25.47 22.57
N GLY A 104 -0.49 24.84 21.38
CA GLY A 104 -1.65 24.58 20.53
C GLY A 104 -1.94 25.64 19.47
N GLU A 105 -1.30 26.81 19.54
CA GLU A 105 -1.44 27.88 18.54
C GLU A 105 -0.38 27.77 17.45
N THR A 106 -0.78 27.91 16.20
CA THR A 106 0.13 27.87 15.05
C THR A 106 0.99 29.12 15.00
N LEU A 107 2.31 28.93 15.09
CA LEU A 107 3.30 29.99 15.00
C LEU A 107 3.75 30.24 13.56
N GLU A 108 4.08 29.17 12.85
CA GLU A 108 4.58 29.24 11.48
C GLU A 108 4.34 27.91 10.77
N SER A 109 4.36 27.93 9.43
CA SER A 109 4.21 26.72 8.61
C SER A 109 5.40 26.51 7.67
N PHE A 110 5.63 25.26 7.28
CA PHE A 110 6.60 24.91 6.26
C PHE A 110 6.08 23.78 5.39
N THR A 111 6.33 23.86 4.09
CA THR A 111 5.92 22.85 3.13
C THR A 111 7.14 22.06 2.66
N ILE A 112 7.02 20.74 2.68
CA ILE A 112 8.02 19.87 2.07
C ILE A 112 7.81 19.90 0.56
N ARG A 113 8.74 20.48 -0.19
CA ARG A 113 8.65 20.52 -1.65
C ARG A 113 9.07 19.18 -2.24
N SER A 114 8.29 18.68 -3.19
CA SER A 114 8.76 17.62 -4.09
C SER A 114 9.70 18.18 -5.15
N GLU A 115 10.55 17.33 -5.72
CA GLU A 115 11.26 17.68 -6.96
C GLU A 115 10.25 17.65 -8.11
N GLU A 116 10.29 18.64 -9.02
CA GLU A 116 9.31 18.82 -10.12
C GLU A 116 9.22 17.61 -11.09
N ASN A 117 10.09 16.61 -10.96
CA ASN A 117 10.17 15.42 -11.81
C ASN A 117 9.79 14.10 -11.12
N GLU A 118 9.17 14.11 -9.95
CA GLU A 118 8.61 12.87 -9.41
C GLU A 118 7.41 12.41 -10.24
N LEU A 119 7.54 11.21 -10.83
CA LEU A 119 6.45 10.58 -11.58
C LEU A 119 5.28 10.32 -10.63
N ALA A 120 4.05 10.64 -11.05
CA ALA A 120 2.87 10.25 -10.30
C ALA A 120 2.78 8.72 -10.20
N PRO A 121 2.37 8.16 -9.05
CA PRO A 121 2.11 6.73 -8.95
C PRO A 121 1.01 6.29 -9.93
N GLU A 122 1.18 5.10 -10.48
CA GLU A 122 0.29 4.48 -11.46
C GLU A 122 -0.08 3.08 -10.97
N ILE A 123 -1.26 2.59 -11.32
CA ILE A 123 -1.61 1.18 -11.13
C ILE A 123 -1.16 0.41 -12.36
N LEU A 124 -0.10 -0.38 -12.19
CA LEU A 124 0.47 -1.21 -13.25
C LEU A 124 -0.45 -2.37 -13.63
N ASN A 125 -1.04 -3.03 -12.63
CA ASN A 125 -1.92 -4.16 -12.85
C ASN A 125 -3.00 -4.28 -11.77
N ILE A 126 -4.16 -4.78 -12.21
CA ILE A 126 -5.20 -5.31 -11.32
C ILE A 126 -5.40 -6.78 -11.68
N TYR A 127 -5.07 -7.66 -10.74
CA TYR A 127 -5.24 -9.10 -10.92
C TYR A 127 -6.54 -9.60 -10.27
N PRO A 128 -7.22 -10.58 -10.87
CA PRO A 128 -6.87 -11.21 -12.16
C PRO A 128 -7.06 -10.23 -13.34
N THR A 129 -6.23 -10.34 -14.39
CA THR A 129 -6.27 -9.40 -15.52
C THR A 129 -7.49 -9.60 -16.39
N ARG A 130 -8.00 -10.84 -16.43
CA ARG A 130 -9.24 -11.18 -17.15
C ARG A 130 -10.46 -10.40 -16.62
N ASP A 131 -11.47 -10.36 -17.46
CA ASP A 131 -12.76 -9.68 -17.28
C ASP A 131 -13.87 -10.65 -16.87
N THR A 132 -13.58 -11.94 -16.70
CA THR A 132 -14.54 -12.94 -16.20
C THR A 132 -13.92 -13.68 -15.04
N VAL A 133 -14.59 -13.73 -13.90
CA VAL A 133 -14.10 -14.38 -12.66
C VAL A 133 -15.13 -15.38 -12.14
N PRO A 134 -14.73 -16.40 -11.37
CA PRO A 134 -15.70 -17.30 -10.74
C PRO A 134 -16.49 -16.59 -9.65
N GLU A 135 -17.69 -17.08 -9.32
CA GLU A 135 -18.55 -16.51 -8.27
C GLU A 135 -17.89 -16.54 -6.87
N ASN A 136 -17.01 -17.51 -6.65
CA ASN A 136 -16.16 -17.65 -5.48
C ASN A 136 -14.73 -17.14 -5.74
N LEU A 137 -14.54 -16.05 -6.48
CA LEU A 137 -13.25 -15.36 -6.54
C LEU A 137 -12.80 -15.03 -5.10
N LEU A 138 -11.62 -15.48 -4.71
CA LEU A 138 -11.13 -15.28 -3.34
C LEU A 138 -10.48 -13.91 -3.17
N LYS A 139 -9.64 -13.49 -4.12
CA LYS A 139 -8.78 -12.33 -3.93
C LYS A 139 -8.45 -11.61 -5.22
N MET A 140 -8.13 -10.33 -5.08
CA MET A 140 -7.62 -9.45 -6.13
C MET A 140 -6.31 -8.80 -5.68
N TYR A 141 -5.50 -8.37 -6.63
CA TYR A 141 -4.28 -7.62 -6.34
C TYR A 141 -4.28 -6.27 -7.05
N LEU A 142 -3.84 -5.24 -6.35
CA LEU A 142 -3.48 -3.96 -6.94
C LEU A 142 -1.95 -3.85 -6.94
N VAL A 143 -1.34 -3.64 -8.10
CA VAL A 143 0.10 -3.45 -8.25
C VAL A 143 0.36 -2.01 -8.67
N PHE A 144 1.15 -1.30 -7.89
CA PHE A 144 1.47 0.11 -8.06
C PHE A 144 2.89 0.28 -8.60
N SER A 145 3.15 1.37 -9.32
CA SER A 145 4.48 1.70 -9.83
C SER A 145 5.46 2.13 -8.73
N GLN A 146 4.94 2.50 -7.55
CA GLN A 146 5.69 3.03 -6.42
C GLN A 146 5.09 2.55 -5.09
N PRO A 147 5.84 2.59 -3.97
CA PRO A 147 5.31 2.33 -2.63
C PRO A 147 4.18 3.29 -2.27
N MET A 148 3.03 2.75 -1.82
CA MET A 148 1.85 3.53 -1.45
C MET A 148 1.91 4.07 0.00
N GLN A 149 1.05 5.04 0.33
CA GLN A 149 0.92 5.57 1.69
C GLN A 149 0.61 4.44 2.70
N GLN A 150 1.22 4.53 3.90
CA GLN A 150 1.02 3.54 4.98
C GLN A 150 -0.07 3.96 5.99
N VAL A 151 -0.57 5.19 5.88
CA VAL A 151 -1.56 5.77 6.79
C VAL A 151 -2.93 5.81 6.11
N GLY A 152 -3.98 5.49 6.85
CA GLY A 152 -5.35 5.40 6.35
C GLY A 152 -5.76 3.97 5.99
N ASN A 153 -6.99 3.79 5.53
CA ASN A 153 -7.51 2.50 5.09
C ASN A 153 -7.58 2.49 3.56
N ALA A 154 -7.00 1.49 2.92
CA ALA A 154 -7.02 1.28 1.48
C ALA A 154 -8.44 1.20 0.91
N LEU A 155 -9.40 0.66 1.67
CA LEU A 155 -10.80 0.57 1.25
C LEU A 155 -11.50 1.93 1.20
N ASP A 156 -10.92 3.00 1.77
CA ASP A 156 -11.41 4.37 1.58
C ASP A 156 -11.26 4.83 0.11
N PHE A 157 -10.30 4.23 -0.62
CA PHE A 157 -9.97 4.55 -2.01
C PHE A 157 -10.50 3.51 -3.01
N VAL A 158 -11.17 2.46 -2.54
CA VAL A 158 -11.63 1.34 -3.37
C VAL A 158 -13.15 1.23 -3.30
N ARG A 159 -13.82 1.41 -4.45
CA ARG A 159 -15.28 1.27 -4.56
C ARG A 159 -15.66 0.16 -5.52
N VAL A 160 -16.75 -0.53 -5.25
CA VAL A 160 -17.29 -1.58 -6.13
C VAL A 160 -18.74 -1.32 -6.42
N PHE A 161 -19.08 -1.25 -7.71
CA PHE A 161 -20.44 -1.08 -8.18
C PHE A 161 -20.93 -2.37 -8.83
N ASP A 162 -22.08 -2.87 -8.38
CA ASP A 162 -22.87 -3.86 -9.10
C ASP A 162 -23.64 -3.13 -10.21
N GLU A 163 -23.10 -3.17 -11.43
CA GLU A 163 -23.69 -2.49 -12.60
C GLU A 163 -25.01 -3.16 -13.03
N THR A 164 -25.25 -4.41 -12.61
CA THR A 164 -26.51 -5.11 -12.93
C THR A 164 -27.64 -4.61 -12.04
N LYS A 165 -27.33 -4.30 -10.78
CA LYS A 165 -28.29 -3.75 -9.81
C LYS A 165 -28.21 -2.23 -9.65
N GLN A 166 -27.30 -1.58 -10.36
CA GLN A 166 -27.06 -0.14 -10.32
C GLN A 166 -26.84 0.39 -8.88
N LYS A 167 -25.99 -0.31 -8.12
CA LYS A 167 -25.70 0.08 -6.73
C LYS A 167 -24.26 -0.19 -6.33
N GLU A 168 -23.75 0.62 -5.42
CA GLU A 168 -22.49 0.33 -4.73
C GLU A 168 -22.67 -0.86 -3.77
N VAL A 169 -21.63 -1.67 -3.63
CA VAL A 169 -21.61 -2.88 -2.80
C VAL A 169 -20.27 -2.99 -2.08
N LYS A 170 -20.31 -3.51 -0.85
CA LYS A 170 -19.11 -3.94 -0.12
C LYS A 170 -18.83 -5.41 -0.39
N VAL A 171 -17.68 -5.70 -0.99
CA VAL A 171 -17.29 -7.07 -1.36
C VAL A 171 -16.00 -7.52 -0.67
N PHE A 172 -15.12 -6.58 -0.34
CA PHE A 172 -13.84 -6.86 0.29
C PHE A 172 -13.97 -6.96 1.81
N LEU A 173 -13.14 -7.81 2.41
CA LEU A 173 -13.00 -7.92 3.85
C LEU A 173 -12.26 -6.70 4.40
N GLU A 174 -12.86 -6.01 5.36
CA GLU A 174 -12.20 -4.97 6.14
C GLU A 174 -11.25 -5.64 7.16
N LEU A 175 -9.94 -5.39 7.03
CA LEU A 175 -8.89 -5.92 7.91
C LEU A 175 -8.30 -4.80 8.76
N GLU A 176 -7.97 -5.10 10.03
CA GLU A 176 -7.21 -4.16 10.88
C GLU A 176 -5.76 -3.99 10.38
N SER A 177 -5.18 -5.06 9.84
CA SER A 177 -3.86 -5.06 9.22
C SER A 177 -3.98 -5.45 7.77
N GLU A 178 -3.73 -4.50 6.89
CA GLU A 178 -3.83 -4.68 5.44
C GLU A 178 -2.72 -5.58 4.89
N LEU A 179 -3.01 -6.22 3.76
CA LEU A 179 -2.13 -7.23 3.17
C LEU A 179 -1.22 -6.65 2.08
N TRP A 180 -0.38 -5.70 2.48
CA TRP A 180 0.68 -5.15 1.64
C TRP A 180 1.91 -6.06 1.58
N ASN A 181 2.61 -6.08 0.45
CA ASN A 181 3.96 -6.65 0.39
C ASN A 181 4.99 -5.77 1.11
N ALA A 182 6.20 -6.29 1.30
CA ALA A 182 7.29 -5.58 1.98
C ALA A 182 7.64 -4.23 1.32
N GLU A 183 7.58 -4.15 -0.01
CA GLU A 183 7.84 -2.92 -0.77
C GLU A 183 6.65 -1.94 -0.76
N HIS A 184 5.52 -2.33 -0.17
CA HIS A 184 4.29 -1.54 -0.07
C HIS A 184 3.74 -1.04 -1.43
N ASN A 185 4.04 -1.76 -2.51
CA ASN A 185 3.59 -1.45 -3.88
C ASN A 185 2.66 -2.53 -4.46
N ARG A 186 2.25 -3.50 -3.64
CA ARG A 186 1.27 -4.52 -3.98
C ARG A 186 0.34 -4.75 -2.80
N LEU A 187 -0.94 -4.49 -3.01
CA LEU A 187 -2.01 -4.76 -2.05
C LEU A 187 -2.77 -6.02 -2.45
N THR A 188 -3.02 -6.91 -1.50
CA THR A 188 -3.94 -8.03 -1.64
C THR A 188 -5.30 -7.67 -1.03
N LEU A 189 -6.35 -7.72 -1.84
CA LEU A 189 -7.73 -7.51 -1.41
C LEU A 189 -8.46 -8.85 -1.37
N TRP A 190 -8.87 -9.29 -0.19
CA TRP A 190 -9.74 -10.47 -0.06
C TRP A 190 -11.18 -10.08 -0.25
N LEU A 191 -11.87 -10.76 -1.17
CA LEU A 191 -13.32 -10.82 -1.10
C LEU A 191 -13.65 -11.58 0.19
N ASP A 192 -14.67 -11.13 0.93
CA ASP A 192 -14.97 -11.63 2.26
C ASP A 192 -15.03 -13.18 2.30
N PRO A 193 -14.01 -13.85 2.87
CA PRO A 193 -13.94 -15.31 2.84
C PRO A 193 -15.07 -15.97 3.63
N GLY A 194 -15.56 -15.30 4.68
CA GLY A 194 -16.69 -15.76 5.48
C GLY A 194 -18.00 -15.73 4.70
N ARG A 195 -18.11 -14.85 3.70
CA ARG A 195 -19.23 -14.80 2.76
C ARG A 195 -19.06 -15.74 1.58
N ILE A 196 -17.84 -16.12 1.22
CA ILE A 196 -17.58 -17.09 0.14
C ILE A 196 -17.94 -18.51 0.57
N LYS A 197 -17.56 -18.90 1.79
CA LYS A 197 -17.86 -20.20 2.36
C LYS A 197 -19.33 -20.29 2.74
N THR A 198 -20.08 -21.14 2.05
CA THR A 198 -21.55 -21.13 2.08
C THR A 198 -22.14 -21.56 3.44
N ASP A 199 -21.38 -22.32 4.23
CA ASP A 199 -21.87 -22.84 5.51
C ASP A 199 -21.60 -21.91 6.70
N LEU A 200 -20.94 -20.78 6.48
CA LEU A 200 -20.61 -19.83 7.53
C LEU A 200 -21.70 -18.76 7.71
N ILE A 201 -21.81 -18.26 8.95
CA ILE A 201 -22.77 -17.22 9.36
C ILE A 201 -22.75 -15.99 8.42
N PRO A 202 -21.58 -15.44 8.02
CA PRO A 202 -21.56 -14.25 7.18
C PRO A 202 -22.21 -14.48 5.80
N ASN A 203 -22.07 -15.66 5.21
CA ASN A 203 -22.77 -16.00 3.96
C ASN A 203 -24.30 -16.00 4.17
N ARG A 204 -24.78 -16.61 5.25
CA ARG A 204 -26.22 -16.71 5.53
C ARG A 204 -26.87 -15.35 5.75
N GLU A 205 -26.16 -14.42 6.36
CA GLU A 205 -26.67 -13.08 6.68
C GLU A 205 -26.50 -12.07 5.54
N GLN A 206 -25.36 -12.11 4.83
CA GLN A 206 -24.97 -11.06 3.87
C GLN A 206 -24.95 -11.54 2.41
N GLY A 207 -25.04 -12.85 2.19
CA GLY A 207 -24.88 -13.49 0.89
C GLY A 207 -23.46 -13.39 0.33
N LEU A 208 -23.25 -13.94 -0.86
CA LEU A 208 -21.97 -13.93 -1.55
C LEU A 208 -21.46 -12.50 -1.84
N PRO A 209 -20.14 -12.26 -1.85
CA PRO A 209 -19.54 -10.97 -2.24
C PRO A 209 -19.96 -10.53 -3.64
N ILE A 210 -19.93 -11.45 -4.59
CA ILE A 210 -20.29 -11.26 -6.00
C ILE A 210 -21.21 -12.40 -6.44
N LYS A 211 -22.02 -12.18 -7.47
CA LYS A 211 -23.07 -13.14 -7.90
C LYS A 211 -22.94 -13.51 -9.36
N GLN A 212 -23.08 -14.79 -9.68
CA GLN A 212 -23.09 -15.30 -11.05
C GLN A 212 -24.12 -14.53 -11.91
N GLY A 213 -23.73 -14.21 -13.14
CA GLY A 213 -24.59 -13.47 -14.08
C GLY A 213 -24.51 -11.95 -13.93
N HIS A 214 -23.89 -11.44 -12.86
CA HIS A 214 -23.73 -10.00 -12.66
C HIS A 214 -22.45 -9.46 -13.30
N ARG A 215 -22.49 -8.17 -13.60
CA ARG A 215 -21.35 -7.34 -13.96
C ARG A 215 -21.04 -6.35 -12.85
N TYR A 216 -19.75 -6.19 -12.56
CA TYR A 216 -19.23 -5.28 -11.56
C TYR A 216 -18.19 -4.34 -12.15
N ARG A 217 -18.04 -3.18 -11.51
CA ARG A 217 -16.99 -2.20 -11.75
C ARG A 217 -16.26 -1.89 -10.45
N LEU A 218 -14.97 -2.21 -10.41
CA LEU A 218 -14.03 -1.80 -9.38
C LEU A 218 -13.48 -0.43 -9.76
N GLU A 219 -13.49 0.52 -8.83
CA GLU A 219 -12.91 1.86 -9.01
C GLU A 219 -11.88 2.14 -7.93
N ILE A 220 -10.79 2.76 -8.36
CA ILE A 220 -9.69 3.17 -7.50
C ILE A 220 -9.53 4.68 -7.63
N ASP A 221 -9.65 5.37 -6.50
CA ASP A 221 -9.73 6.83 -6.43
C ASP A 221 -8.38 7.50 -6.72
N GLN A 222 -8.39 8.57 -7.52
CA GLN A 222 -7.18 9.30 -7.89
C GLN A 222 -6.47 9.90 -6.67
N GLY A 223 -7.23 10.26 -5.63
CA GLY A 223 -6.72 10.87 -4.41
C GLY A 223 -5.87 9.94 -3.55
N TRP A 224 -5.75 8.65 -3.89
CA TRP A 224 -4.86 7.73 -3.18
C TRP A 224 -3.40 8.10 -3.45
N ARG A 225 -2.59 8.23 -2.38
CA ARG A 225 -1.22 8.77 -2.48
C ARG A 225 -0.15 7.70 -2.32
N ASP A 226 1.00 7.96 -2.93
CA ASP A 226 2.23 7.22 -2.65
C ASP A 226 2.81 7.57 -1.26
N ALA A 227 3.88 6.88 -0.87
CA ALA A 227 4.60 7.15 0.37
C ALA A 227 5.23 8.56 0.43
N ASN A 228 5.39 9.23 -0.71
CA ASN A 228 5.87 10.60 -0.82
C ASN A 228 4.74 11.63 -0.78
N GLY A 229 3.47 11.22 -0.80
CA GLY A 229 2.31 12.11 -0.79
C GLY A 229 1.80 12.52 -2.18
N ASN A 230 2.35 11.96 -3.27
CA ASN A 230 1.87 12.21 -4.62
C ASN A 230 0.61 11.37 -4.90
N ALA A 231 -0.45 12.01 -5.40
CA ALA A 231 -1.69 11.33 -5.77
C ALA A 231 -1.50 10.44 -7.01
N LEU A 232 -2.35 9.42 -7.17
CA LEU A 232 -2.39 8.63 -8.42
C LEU A 232 -2.55 9.54 -9.63
N LYS A 233 -1.90 9.14 -10.73
CA LYS A 233 -1.95 9.87 -11.99
C LYS A 233 -3.39 10.11 -12.47
N GLU A 234 -4.25 9.12 -12.30
CA GLU A 234 -5.66 9.15 -12.66
C GLU A 234 -6.44 8.10 -11.84
N SER A 235 -7.78 8.24 -11.80
CA SER A 235 -8.64 7.17 -11.31
C SER A 235 -8.60 5.97 -12.25
N VAL A 236 -8.59 4.77 -11.69
CA VAL A 236 -8.56 3.54 -12.49
C VAL A 236 -9.85 2.75 -12.28
N SER A 237 -10.39 2.23 -13.38
CA SER A 237 -11.60 1.41 -13.37
C SER A 237 -11.36 0.05 -14.02
N LYS A 238 -11.80 -1.03 -13.36
CA LYS A 238 -11.82 -2.38 -13.91
C LYS A 238 -13.23 -2.94 -13.88
N ARG A 239 -13.75 -3.29 -15.06
CA ARG A 239 -15.00 -4.05 -15.18
C ARG A 239 -14.72 -5.55 -15.22
N PHE A 240 -15.60 -6.33 -14.59
CA PHE A 240 -15.59 -7.78 -14.66
C PHE A 240 -17.00 -8.38 -14.59
N TYR A 241 -17.15 -9.56 -15.17
CA TYR A 241 -18.35 -10.39 -15.17
C TYR A 241 -18.12 -11.62 -14.30
N VAL A 242 -19.20 -12.08 -13.66
CA VAL A 242 -19.14 -13.25 -12.77
C VAL A 242 -19.72 -14.46 -13.47
N GLY A 243 -18.85 -15.43 -13.75
CA GLY A 243 -19.21 -16.72 -14.29
C GLY A 243 -19.66 -17.69 -13.19
N SER A 244 -19.74 -18.97 -13.57
CA SER A 244 -20.07 -20.03 -12.62
C SER A 244 -19.04 -20.13 -11.49
N ARG A 245 -19.48 -20.64 -10.34
CA ARG A 245 -18.60 -21.03 -9.24
C ARG A 245 -17.57 -22.05 -9.72
N ASP A 246 -16.32 -21.89 -9.27
CA ASP A 246 -15.28 -22.88 -9.46
C ASP A 246 -15.35 -23.93 -8.34
N VAL A 247 -15.49 -25.18 -8.74
CA VAL A 247 -15.56 -26.36 -7.85
C VAL A 247 -14.38 -27.31 -8.09
N GLY A 248 -13.47 -26.96 -9.00
CA GLY A 248 -12.25 -27.69 -9.28
C GLY A 248 -11.10 -27.26 -8.39
N LYS A 249 -9.99 -28.00 -8.49
CA LYS A 249 -8.68 -27.53 -8.02
C LYS A 249 -7.69 -27.67 -9.17
N PRO A 250 -6.58 -26.90 -9.15
CA PRO A 250 -5.59 -27.02 -10.20
C PRO A 250 -5.02 -28.43 -10.31
N ASN A 251 -4.85 -28.91 -11.54
CA ASN A 251 -4.31 -30.24 -11.81
C ASN A 251 -3.02 -30.16 -12.65
N PRO A 252 -1.83 -30.15 -11.99
CA PRO A 252 -0.55 -30.10 -12.69
C PRO A 252 -0.32 -31.22 -13.71
N LYS A 253 -0.95 -32.39 -13.55
CA LYS A 253 -0.80 -33.50 -14.50
C LYS A 253 -1.39 -33.20 -15.87
N GLY A 254 -2.32 -32.25 -15.96
CA GLY A 254 -2.96 -31.81 -17.20
C GLY A 254 -2.25 -30.62 -17.87
N TRP A 255 -1.18 -30.10 -17.28
CA TRP A 255 -0.50 -28.92 -17.83
C TRP A 255 0.35 -29.26 -19.04
N GLU A 256 0.35 -28.36 -20.02
CA GLU A 256 1.11 -28.53 -21.26
C GLU A 256 2.41 -27.74 -21.19
N ILE A 257 3.52 -28.39 -21.56
CA ILE A 257 4.85 -27.76 -21.60
C ILE A 257 5.31 -27.65 -23.04
N LEU A 258 5.47 -26.42 -23.54
CA LEU A 258 6.11 -26.14 -24.82
C LEU A 258 7.61 -25.97 -24.59
N LEU A 259 8.37 -26.93 -25.12
CA LEU A 259 9.79 -27.05 -24.88
C LEU A 259 10.61 -26.18 -25.84
N PRO A 260 11.67 -25.53 -25.35
CA PRO A 260 12.63 -24.83 -26.17
C PRO A 260 13.60 -25.80 -26.86
N LYS A 261 14.35 -25.32 -27.86
CA LYS A 261 15.42 -26.10 -28.51
C LYS A 261 16.67 -26.15 -27.63
N SER A 262 17.34 -27.30 -27.58
CA SER A 262 18.68 -27.40 -26.99
C SER A 262 19.68 -26.42 -27.65
N GLY A 263 20.63 -25.94 -26.86
CA GLY A 263 21.65 -24.99 -27.30
C GLY A 263 21.14 -23.56 -27.54
N SER A 264 19.89 -23.26 -27.16
CA SER A 264 19.27 -21.94 -27.38
C SER A 264 18.80 -21.28 -26.08
N LYS A 265 18.56 -19.96 -26.11
CA LYS A 265 17.77 -19.24 -25.08
C LYS A 265 16.27 -19.25 -25.38
N GLY A 266 15.78 -20.29 -26.05
CA GLY A 266 14.36 -20.42 -26.38
C GLY A 266 13.48 -20.34 -25.13
N VAL A 267 12.29 -19.79 -25.28
CA VAL A 267 11.34 -19.61 -24.19
C VAL A 267 10.64 -20.94 -23.89
N LEU A 268 10.69 -21.40 -22.64
CA LEU A 268 9.84 -22.48 -22.16
C LEU A 268 8.47 -21.90 -21.81
N LYS A 269 7.37 -22.50 -22.28
CA LYS A 269 6.02 -22.08 -21.91
C LYS A 269 5.29 -23.20 -21.20
N LEU A 270 4.59 -22.85 -20.14
CA LEU A 270 3.74 -23.75 -19.38
C LEU A 270 2.31 -23.23 -19.44
N ASN A 271 1.37 -24.06 -19.89
CA ASN A 271 -0.04 -23.75 -19.96
C ASN A 271 -0.80 -24.54 -18.88
N PHE A 272 -1.50 -23.82 -18.02
CA PHE A 272 -2.24 -24.38 -16.89
C PHE A 272 -3.62 -24.92 -17.28
N GLY A 273 -4.15 -24.51 -18.43
CA GLY A 273 -5.53 -24.80 -18.86
C GLY A 273 -6.58 -23.87 -18.24
N GLU A 274 -6.30 -23.34 -17.06
CA GLU A 274 -7.15 -22.42 -16.30
C GLU A 274 -6.33 -21.25 -15.73
N PRO A 275 -6.95 -20.10 -15.39
CA PRO A 275 -6.22 -19.00 -14.79
C PRO A 275 -5.88 -19.31 -13.33
N LEU A 276 -4.61 -19.14 -12.97
CA LEU A 276 -4.15 -19.30 -11.60
C LEU A 276 -3.95 -17.94 -10.92
N ASP A 277 -3.72 -17.99 -9.61
CA ASP A 277 -3.34 -16.81 -8.85
C ASP A 277 -2.05 -16.19 -9.41
N ALA A 278 -2.11 -14.90 -9.77
CA ALA A 278 -1.02 -14.22 -10.48
C ALA A 278 0.28 -14.19 -9.68
N ILE A 279 0.20 -13.93 -8.37
CA ILE A 279 1.38 -13.76 -7.53
C ILE A 279 1.94 -15.13 -7.16
N LEU A 280 1.08 -16.06 -6.75
CA LEU A 280 1.50 -17.41 -6.40
C LEU A 280 2.04 -18.17 -7.61
N ALA A 281 1.51 -17.99 -8.82
CA ALA A 281 2.03 -18.63 -10.03
C ALA A 281 3.48 -18.21 -10.33
N LYS A 282 3.83 -16.95 -10.08
CA LYS A 282 5.21 -16.47 -10.22
C LYS A 282 6.13 -17.01 -9.13
N GLU A 283 5.65 -17.12 -7.90
CA GLU A 283 6.48 -17.49 -6.75
C GLU A 283 6.53 -19.00 -6.45
N SER A 284 5.63 -19.80 -7.04
CA SER A 284 5.44 -21.21 -6.66
C SER A 284 5.92 -22.18 -7.72
N ILE A 285 6.45 -21.69 -8.85
CA ILE A 285 6.89 -22.53 -9.98
C ILE A 285 8.37 -22.27 -10.27
N ALA A 286 9.17 -23.33 -10.30
CA ALA A 286 10.58 -23.25 -10.64
C ALA A 286 11.01 -24.45 -11.49
N VAL A 287 11.96 -24.25 -12.39
CA VAL A 287 12.55 -25.31 -13.22
C VAL A 287 13.92 -25.67 -12.66
N TYR A 288 14.22 -26.96 -12.58
CA TYR A 288 15.48 -27.52 -12.13
C TYR A 288 16.06 -28.45 -13.18
N SER A 289 17.39 -28.46 -13.30
CA SER A 289 18.14 -29.45 -14.08
C SER A 289 18.06 -30.84 -13.42
N ASP A 290 18.55 -31.87 -14.13
CA ASP A 290 18.66 -33.22 -13.56
C ASP A 290 19.64 -33.28 -12.37
N SER A 291 20.66 -32.41 -12.35
CA SER A 291 21.60 -32.27 -11.22
C SER A 291 21.00 -31.59 -9.99
N GLY A 292 19.76 -31.07 -10.09
CA GLY A 292 19.08 -30.38 -9.00
C GLY A 292 19.44 -28.89 -8.88
N GLU A 293 20.07 -28.32 -9.91
CA GLU A 293 20.35 -26.88 -9.97
C GLU A 293 19.14 -26.12 -10.52
N PRO A 294 18.73 -24.98 -9.92
CA PRO A 294 17.66 -24.16 -10.46
C PRO A 294 18.06 -23.55 -11.80
N ILE A 295 17.12 -23.46 -12.73
CA ILE A 295 17.29 -22.73 -13.97
C ILE A 295 16.93 -21.28 -13.73
N GLU A 296 17.96 -20.44 -13.67
CA GLU A 296 17.80 -18.99 -13.57
C GLU A 296 17.20 -18.41 -14.83
N GLY A 297 16.26 -17.48 -14.66
CA GLY A 297 15.56 -16.84 -15.75
C GLY A 297 14.48 -15.90 -15.27
N GLU A 298 13.96 -15.13 -16.22
CA GLU A 298 12.77 -14.30 -16.03
C GLU A 298 11.52 -15.15 -16.20
N LEU A 299 10.56 -14.99 -15.30
CA LEU A 299 9.26 -15.66 -15.33
C LEU A 299 8.15 -14.62 -15.41
N ASP A 300 7.35 -14.75 -16.46
CA ASP A 300 6.22 -13.87 -16.73
C ASP A 300 4.93 -14.67 -16.89
N LEU A 301 3.82 -14.05 -16.49
CA LEU A 301 2.48 -14.56 -16.76
C LEU A 301 2.13 -14.34 -18.24
N ILE A 302 1.42 -15.29 -18.83
CA ILE A 302 0.90 -15.19 -20.18
C ILE A 302 -0.58 -15.58 -20.22
N SER A 303 -1.26 -15.20 -21.30
CA SER A 303 -2.62 -15.67 -21.59
C SER A 303 -3.63 -15.38 -20.46
N LYS A 304 -3.54 -14.20 -19.82
CA LYS A 304 -4.38 -13.81 -18.67
C LYS A 304 -4.30 -14.83 -17.53
N GLU A 305 -3.09 -15.02 -17.01
CA GLU A 305 -2.75 -15.95 -15.92
C GLU A 305 -3.01 -17.44 -16.20
N LYS A 306 -3.30 -17.83 -17.44
CA LYS A 306 -3.47 -19.25 -17.85
C LYS A 306 -2.15 -19.97 -18.14
N GLY A 307 -1.04 -19.29 -17.95
CA GLY A 307 0.27 -19.90 -18.13
C GLY A 307 1.39 -18.97 -17.71
N ILE A 308 2.60 -19.52 -17.78
CA ILE A 308 3.83 -18.76 -17.61
C ILE A 308 4.77 -18.99 -18.79
N LYS A 309 5.63 -18.01 -19.04
CA LYS A 309 6.81 -18.16 -19.89
C LYS A 309 8.05 -18.02 -19.01
N ILE A 310 9.08 -18.84 -19.29
CA ILE A 310 10.37 -18.81 -18.61
C ILE A 310 11.44 -18.54 -19.67
N ILE A 311 12.15 -17.43 -19.49
CA ILE A 311 13.23 -16.98 -20.37
C ILE A 311 14.54 -17.24 -19.63
N PRO A 312 15.36 -18.23 -20.03
CA PRO A 312 16.53 -18.59 -19.26
C PRO A 312 17.66 -17.55 -19.44
N VAL A 313 18.49 -17.36 -18.41
CA VAL A 313 19.70 -16.53 -18.53
C VAL A 313 20.70 -17.20 -19.48
N ASN A 314 20.84 -18.52 -19.37
CA ASN A 314 21.79 -19.34 -20.13
C ASN A 314 21.08 -20.24 -21.15
N ASN A 315 21.83 -20.73 -22.15
CA ASN A 315 21.28 -21.65 -23.13
C ASN A 315 20.83 -22.96 -22.47
N TRP A 316 19.69 -23.49 -22.90
CA TRP A 316 19.25 -24.83 -22.51
C TRP A 316 20.26 -25.88 -22.94
N LYS A 317 20.54 -26.83 -22.05
CA LYS A 317 21.35 -28.01 -22.36
C LYS A 317 20.41 -29.14 -22.75
N LYS A 318 20.89 -30.06 -23.60
CA LYS A 318 20.19 -31.32 -23.84
C LYS A 318 20.14 -32.10 -22.52
N GLY A 319 18.98 -32.59 -22.11
CA GLY A 319 18.87 -33.34 -20.87
C GLY A 319 17.49 -33.36 -20.24
N LYS A 320 17.42 -34.01 -19.08
CA LYS A 320 16.22 -34.08 -18.25
C LYS A 320 16.12 -32.86 -17.34
N TYR A 321 14.90 -32.43 -17.10
CA TYR A 321 14.54 -31.30 -16.26
C TYR A 321 13.31 -31.64 -15.43
N LYS A 322 13.13 -30.90 -14.34
CA LYS A 322 11.99 -31.04 -13.42
C LYS A 322 11.39 -29.66 -13.20
N LEU A 323 10.08 -29.55 -13.40
CA LEU A 323 9.28 -28.46 -12.88
C LEU A 323 8.90 -28.80 -11.44
N LEU A 324 9.27 -27.96 -10.49
CA LEU A 324 8.81 -28.03 -9.10
C LEU A 324 7.72 -26.99 -8.88
N ILE A 325 6.61 -27.45 -8.30
CA ILE A 325 5.44 -26.61 -8.05
C ILE A 325 5.12 -26.69 -6.56
N ASN A 326 5.22 -25.57 -5.85
CA ASN A 326 4.83 -25.50 -4.45
C ASN A 326 3.31 -25.69 -4.33
N SER A 327 2.90 -26.60 -3.44
CA SER A 327 1.50 -26.93 -3.16
C SER A 327 0.62 -25.75 -2.73
N ARG A 328 1.22 -24.64 -2.30
CA ARG A 328 0.53 -23.38 -1.99
C ARG A 328 -0.03 -22.66 -3.20
N LEU A 329 0.32 -23.06 -4.42
CA LEU A 329 -0.23 -22.48 -5.63
C LEU A 329 -1.75 -22.68 -5.66
N GLU A 330 -2.47 -21.59 -5.93
CA GLU A 330 -3.94 -21.53 -5.92
C GLU A 330 -4.49 -21.12 -7.29
N ASP A 331 -5.73 -21.52 -7.57
CA ASP A 331 -6.57 -20.89 -8.59
C ASP A 331 -7.18 -19.55 -8.08
N LEU A 332 -8.05 -18.95 -8.89
CA LEU A 332 -8.75 -17.71 -8.53
C LEU A 332 -9.71 -17.86 -7.35
N SER A 333 -10.15 -19.08 -7.05
CA SER A 333 -11.08 -19.40 -5.97
C SER A 333 -10.39 -19.84 -4.69
N GLY A 334 -9.05 -19.79 -4.66
CA GLY A 334 -8.24 -20.17 -3.51
C GLY A 334 -8.07 -21.68 -3.34
N ASN A 335 -8.53 -22.49 -4.31
CA ASN A 335 -8.28 -23.92 -4.26
C ASN A 335 -6.81 -24.15 -4.60
N ASN A 336 -6.12 -24.87 -3.74
CA ASN A 336 -4.72 -25.21 -3.95
C ASN A 336 -4.56 -26.64 -4.49
N LEU A 337 -3.33 -27.04 -4.82
CA LEU A 337 -3.05 -28.36 -5.42
C LEU A 337 -3.54 -29.54 -4.55
N ASN A 338 -3.62 -29.34 -3.24
CA ASN A 338 -3.96 -30.38 -2.29
C ASN A 338 -5.44 -30.34 -1.89
N ARG A 339 -6.11 -29.18 -1.92
CA ARG A 339 -7.47 -29.00 -1.40
C ARG A 339 -8.27 -27.84 -2.02
N LEU A 340 -9.59 -28.02 -2.05
CA LEU A 340 -10.56 -26.94 -2.25
C LEU A 340 -10.56 -25.96 -1.07
N PHE A 341 -10.85 -24.70 -1.35
CA PHE A 341 -10.98 -23.62 -0.37
C PHE A 341 -12.31 -23.68 0.36
N ASP A 342 -13.39 -23.75 -0.41
CA ASP A 342 -14.75 -23.93 0.09
C ASP A 342 -15.06 -25.43 0.09
N ARG A 343 -15.36 -25.94 1.26
CA ARG A 343 -15.64 -27.36 1.50
C ARG A 343 -16.81 -27.40 2.45
N ASP A 344 -17.77 -28.25 2.12
CA ASP A 344 -18.84 -28.58 3.03
C ASP A 344 -18.23 -29.25 4.27
N VAL A 345 -18.60 -28.76 5.45
CA VAL A 345 -18.00 -29.19 6.72
C VAL A 345 -18.40 -30.64 7.03
N ASP A 346 -19.50 -31.11 6.44
CA ASP A 346 -20.08 -32.44 6.67
C ASP A 346 -19.66 -33.49 5.63
N GLU A 347 -18.96 -33.10 4.55
CA GLU A 347 -18.49 -34.05 3.54
C GLU A 347 -17.20 -34.77 3.99
N THR A 348 -17.30 -36.09 4.17
CA THR A 348 -16.15 -36.98 4.42
C THR A 348 -15.35 -37.21 3.14
N VAL A 349 -14.51 -36.24 2.78
CA VAL A 349 -13.58 -36.37 1.65
C VAL A 349 -12.19 -36.79 2.15
N SER A 350 -11.49 -37.60 1.34
CA SER A 350 -10.11 -38.05 1.54
C SER A 350 -9.20 -36.93 2.08
N ASP A 351 -8.35 -37.28 3.05
CA ASP A 351 -7.39 -36.36 3.64
C ASP A 351 -6.61 -35.58 2.57
N PRO A 352 -6.38 -34.26 2.76
CA PRO A 352 -5.56 -33.49 1.84
C PRO A 352 -4.19 -34.14 1.65
N SER A 353 -3.66 -34.13 0.43
CA SER A 353 -2.28 -34.58 0.19
C SER A 353 -1.32 -33.79 1.09
N PRO A 354 -0.41 -34.45 1.84
CA PRO A 354 0.61 -33.78 2.63
C PRO A 354 1.77 -33.25 1.77
N GLU A 355 1.74 -33.49 0.46
CA GLU A 355 2.82 -33.09 -0.45
C GLU A 355 2.99 -31.58 -0.47
N LYS A 356 4.19 -31.12 -0.10
CA LYS A 356 4.56 -29.71 -0.16
C LYS A 356 4.92 -29.25 -1.57
N VAL A 357 5.35 -30.17 -2.43
CA VAL A 357 5.86 -29.91 -3.77
C VAL A 357 5.40 -30.98 -4.75
N HIS A 358 4.78 -30.55 -5.85
CA HIS A 358 4.41 -31.36 -7.00
C HIS A 358 5.51 -31.29 -8.06
N LYS A 359 5.68 -32.36 -8.86
CA LYS A 359 6.78 -32.45 -9.83
C LYS A 359 6.29 -32.87 -11.21
N ILE A 360 6.75 -32.17 -12.25
CA ILE A 360 6.57 -32.58 -13.65
C ILE A 360 7.95 -32.77 -14.28
N SER A 361 8.24 -33.97 -14.78
CA SER A 361 9.50 -34.26 -15.47
C SER A 361 9.35 -34.02 -16.98
N PHE A 362 10.33 -33.40 -17.61
CA PHE A 362 10.38 -33.21 -19.05
C PHE A 362 11.82 -33.31 -19.57
N ARG A 363 12.00 -33.38 -20.89
CA ARG A 363 13.31 -33.56 -21.53
C ARG A 363 13.46 -32.62 -22.72
N ILE A 364 14.58 -31.91 -22.77
CA ILE A 364 14.97 -31.08 -23.91
C ILE A 364 15.91 -31.90 -24.79
N GLU A 365 15.58 -31.99 -26.09
CA GLU A 365 16.32 -32.76 -27.09
C GLU A 365 17.36 -31.95 -27.88
#